data_AF-A0A955F2S1-F1
#
_entry.id   AF-A0A955F2S1-F1
#
_cell.length_a   1.000
_cell.length_b   1.000
_cell.length_c   1.000
_cell.angle_alpha   90.00
_cell.angle_beta   90.00
_cell.angle_gamma   90.00
#
_symmetry.space_group_name_H-M   'P 1'
#
loop_
_entity.id
_entity.type
_entity.pdbx_description
1 polymer ?
#
loop_
_entity_poly.entity_id
_entity_poly.type
_entity_poly.pdbx_seq_one_letter_code
_entity_poly.pdbx_strand_id
1 'polypeptide(L)'
;MSEIRDIVQTIGRRSSERFAEARAISSFEQFLELLFARPASLTRSAPQYIVDMMDYYGSRVVATPSGPQRRFCVFDDVEGGGDEAVVGQERVQNDIYRCLREFIQKRKTDRMLLLHGPNGSSKTSLVHALMLGLERYSLTEEGMLLRFNWIFSEAVDRGERLGFDPALPEEDLESFAFLDPDRISAKIPCELSDNPIFLIPSMDRDEILQQAFEHAGDEQRRR
;
A
#
# COMPACT_ATOMS: atom_id res chain seq x y z
N MET A 1 -14.04 10.09 36.22
CA MET A 1 -12.63 9.63 36.35
C MET A 1 -12.49 8.14 36.02
N SER A 2 -13.33 7.24 36.56
CA SER A 2 -13.34 5.80 36.19
C SER A 2 -13.63 5.56 34.71
N GLU A 3 -14.73 6.13 34.18
CA GLU A 3 -15.15 5.91 32.79
C GLU A 3 -14.11 6.34 31.75
N ILE A 4 -13.39 7.45 31.98
CA ILE A 4 -12.32 7.90 31.08
C ILE A 4 -11.17 6.89 31.05
N ARG A 5 -10.83 6.31 32.20
CA ARG A 5 -9.77 5.30 32.31
C ARG A 5 -10.17 4.01 31.58
N ASP A 6 -11.44 3.62 31.68
CA ASP A 6 -11.99 2.45 31.00
C ASP A 6 -12.00 2.64 29.47
N ILE A 7 -12.32 3.86 29.00
CA ILE A 7 -12.24 4.23 27.58
C ILE A 7 -10.79 4.14 27.09
N VAL A 8 -9.83 4.71 27.81
CA VAL A 8 -8.41 4.66 27.43
C VAL A 8 -7.89 3.22 27.37
N GLN A 9 -8.24 2.38 28.35
CA GLN A 9 -7.88 0.96 28.34
C GLN A 9 -8.51 0.21 27.17
N THR A 10 -9.77 0.51 26.84
CA THR A 10 -10.46 -0.09 25.69
C THR A 10 -9.82 0.32 24.37
N ILE A 11 -9.44 1.59 24.22
CA ILE A 11 -8.71 2.10 23.05
C ILE A 11 -7.33 1.42 22.95
N GLY A 12 -6.60 1.33 24.06
CA GLY A 12 -5.29 0.67 24.12
C GLY A 12 -5.35 -0.78 23.68
N ARG A 13 -6.31 -1.55 24.23
CA ARG A 13 -6.53 -2.96 23.85
C ARG A 13 -6.85 -3.10 22.35
N ARG A 14 -7.82 -2.32 21.84
CA ARG A 14 -8.20 -2.36 20.42
C ARG A 14 -7.06 -1.93 19.49
N SER A 15 -6.22 -1.00 19.91
CA SER A 15 -5.04 -0.56 19.15
C SER A 15 -4.01 -1.69 19.05
N SER A 16 -3.75 -2.38 20.17
CA SER A 16 -2.83 -3.51 20.21
C SER A 16 -3.33 -4.70 19.39
N GLU A 17 -4.63 -5.01 19.46
CA GLU A 17 -5.27 -6.07 18.66
C GLU A 17 -5.10 -5.80 17.16
N ARG A 18 -5.44 -4.58 16.71
CA ARG A 18 -5.25 -4.18 15.30
C ARG A 18 -3.79 -4.23 14.85
N PHE A 19 -2.86 -3.85 15.72
CA PHE A 19 -1.43 -3.89 15.41
C PHE A 19 -0.93 -5.33 15.23
N ALA A 20 -1.40 -6.27 16.06
CA ALA A 20 -1.06 -7.67 15.95
C ALA A 20 -1.62 -8.32 14.66
N GLU A 21 -2.85 -7.96 14.26
CA GLU A 21 -3.52 -8.49 13.06
C GLU A 21 -2.88 -8.02 11.74
N ALA A 22 -2.33 -6.81 11.70
CA ALA A 22 -1.87 -6.17 10.47
C ALA A 22 -0.53 -6.70 9.88
N ARG A 23 0.04 -7.82 10.38
CA ARG A 23 1.42 -8.27 10.05
C ARG A 23 2.43 -7.11 10.14
N ALA A 24 2.36 -6.34 11.23
CA ALA A 24 2.82 -4.96 11.27
C ALA A 24 4.34 -4.72 11.12
N ILE A 25 5.17 -5.76 11.22
CA ILE A 25 6.63 -5.64 11.13
C ILE A 25 7.20 -6.85 10.40
N SER A 26 8.09 -6.61 9.44
CA SER A 26 8.82 -7.64 8.72
C SER A 26 10.30 -7.26 8.61
N SER A 27 11.17 -8.26 8.57
CA SER A 27 12.58 -8.05 8.24
C SER A 27 12.74 -7.75 6.74
N PHE A 28 13.90 -7.22 6.37
CA PHE A 28 14.22 -7.02 4.95
C PHE A 28 14.30 -8.35 4.19
N GLU A 29 14.77 -9.41 4.83
CA GLU A 29 14.77 -10.77 4.26
C GLU A 29 13.36 -11.26 3.98
N GLN A 30 12.43 -11.14 4.94
CA GLN A 30 11.02 -11.49 4.73
C GLN A 30 10.37 -10.66 3.62
N PHE A 31 10.78 -9.39 3.46
CA PHE A 31 10.38 -8.59 2.31
C PHE A 31 10.89 -9.19 1.00
N LEU A 32 12.14 -9.65 0.93
CA LEU A 32 12.68 -10.30 -0.27
C LEU A 32 11.98 -11.63 -0.57
N GLU A 33 11.70 -12.46 0.44
CA GLU A 33 10.88 -13.67 0.26
C GLU A 33 9.52 -13.34 -0.36
N LEU A 34 8.89 -12.27 0.13
CA LEU A 34 7.62 -11.80 -0.39
C LEU A 34 7.72 -11.24 -1.81
N LEU A 35 8.81 -10.53 -2.12
CA LEU A 35 9.12 -10.04 -3.45
C LEU A 35 9.27 -11.19 -4.44
N PHE A 36 9.95 -12.28 -4.06
CA PHE A 36 10.10 -13.46 -4.91
C PHE A 36 8.79 -14.24 -5.06
N ALA A 37 7.94 -14.24 -4.04
CA ALA A 37 6.63 -14.90 -4.11
C ALA A 37 5.61 -14.14 -4.98
N ARG A 38 5.59 -12.81 -4.92
CA ARG A 38 4.58 -11.97 -5.59
C ARG A 38 5.15 -10.65 -6.15
N PRO A 39 6.15 -10.71 -7.07
CA PRO A 39 6.88 -9.53 -7.51
C PRO A 39 5.99 -8.47 -8.15
N ALA A 40 5.05 -8.87 -9.02
CA ALA A 40 4.20 -7.93 -9.74
C ALA A 40 3.39 -7.03 -8.79
N SER A 41 2.95 -7.57 -7.65
CA SER A 41 2.14 -6.83 -6.68
C SER A 41 2.92 -5.79 -5.89
N LEU A 42 4.21 -6.05 -5.66
CA LEU A 42 5.09 -5.21 -4.86
C LEU A 42 5.88 -4.20 -5.71
N THR A 43 5.91 -4.36 -7.03
CA THR A 43 6.64 -3.48 -7.96
C THR A 43 5.71 -2.67 -8.86
N ARG A 44 4.44 -2.51 -8.47
CA ARG A 44 3.44 -1.79 -9.25
C ARG A 44 3.80 -0.31 -9.41
N SER A 45 3.58 0.21 -10.61
CA SER A 45 3.56 1.66 -10.82
C SER A 45 2.27 2.28 -10.26
N ALA A 46 2.27 3.58 -10.00
CA ALA A 46 1.07 4.26 -9.51
C ALA A 46 -0.17 4.08 -10.43
N PRO A 47 -0.07 4.19 -11.78
CA PRO A 47 -1.20 3.89 -12.65
C PRO A 47 -1.68 2.43 -12.57
N GLN A 48 -0.75 1.48 -12.44
CA GLN A 48 -1.09 0.06 -12.25
C GLN A 48 -1.88 -0.13 -10.97
N TYR A 49 -1.42 0.47 -9.86
CA TYR A 49 -2.09 0.34 -8.57
C TYR A 49 -3.54 0.87 -8.60
N ILE A 50 -3.78 1.98 -9.31
CA ILE A 50 -5.15 2.51 -9.49
C ILE A 50 -6.00 1.57 -10.35
N VAL A 51 -5.46 1.02 -11.44
CA VAL A 51 -6.17 0.07 -12.30
C VAL A 51 -6.50 -1.21 -11.55
N ASP A 52 -5.53 -1.79 -10.83
CA ASP A 52 -5.70 -2.99 -10.03
C ASP A 52 -6.80 -2.79 -8.97
N MET A 53 -6.83 -1.61 -8.33
CA MET A 53 -7.92 -1.23 -7.41
C MET A 53 -9.28 -1.20 -8.13
N MET A 54 -9.37 -0.54 -9.29
CA MET A 54 -10.63 -0.48 -10.05
C MET A 54 -11.10 -1.85 -10.51
N ASP A 55 -10.17 -2.74 -10.88
CA ASP A 55 -10.45 -4.11 -11.30
C ASP A 55 -10.83 -4.99 -10.09
N TYR A 56 -10.24 -4.76 -8.91
CA TYR A 56 -10.57 -5.44 -7.65
C TYR A 56 -12.02 -5.23 -7.24
N TYR A 57 -12.50 -3.98 -7.23
CA TYR A 57 -13.92 -3.70 -6.97
C TYR A 57 -14.84 -4.16 -8.11
N GLY A 58 -14.28 -4.34 -9.30
CA GLY A 58 -15.00 -4.80 -10.47
C GLY A 58 -15.88 -3.72 -11.11
N SER A 59 -16.67 -4.17 -12.08
CA SER A 59 -17.56 -3.30 -12.84
C SER A 59 -18.81 -4.01 -13.30
N ARG A 60 -19.85 -3.23 -13.62
CA ARG A 60 -21.13 -3.71 -14.16
C ARG A 60 -21.55 -2.86 -15.37
N VAL A 61 -22.37 -3.42 -16.24
CA VAL A 61 -22.96 -2.65 -17.34
C VAL A 61 -24.25 -2.00 -16.86
N VAL A 62 -24.39 -0.70 -17.10
CA VAL A 62 -25.59 0.09 -16.78
C VAL A 62 -26.15 0.73 -18.04
N ALA A 63 -27.47 0.83 -18.11
CA ALA A 63 -28.14 1.56 -19.17
C ALA A 63 -28.05 3.07 -18.90
N THR A 64 -27.49 3.82 -19.84
CA THR A 64 -27.45 5.28 -19.79
C THR A 64 -28.21 5.88 -20.98
N PRO A 65 -28.60 7.17 -20.95
CA PRO A 65 -29.20 7.83 -22.11
C PRO A 65 -28.34 7.78 -23.38
N SER A 66 -27.02 7.59 -23.24
CA SER A 66 -26.08 7.46 -24.35
C SER A 66 -25.80 6.01 -24.76
N GLY A 67 -26.57 5.05 -24.24
CA GLY A 67 -26.39 3.61 -24.46
C GLY A 67 -25.80 2.87 -23.26
N PRO A 68 -25.55 1.55 -23.39
CA PRO A 68 -24.94 0.77 -22.33
C PRO A 68 -23.51 1.25 -22.06
N GLN A 69 -23.20 1.53 -20.79
CA GLN A 69 -21.86 1.92 -20.36
C GLN A 69 -21.41 1.06 -19.19
N ARG A 70 -20.09 0.88 -19.07
CA ARG A 70 -19.49 0.20 -17.92
C ARG A 70 -19.42 1.18 -16.75
N ARG A 71 -19.89 0.74 -15.58
CA ARG A 71 -19.81 1.45 -14.31
C ARG A 71 -18.87 0.70 -13.38
N PHE A 72 -17.86 1.37 -12.85
CA PHE A 72 -16.94 0.76 -11.88
C PHE A 72 -17.55 0.84 -10.48
N CYS A 73 -17.50 -0.27 -9.75
CA CYS A 73 -18.15 -0.40 -8.46
C CYS A 73 -17.48 0.43 -7.37
N VAL A 74 -16.21 0.83 -7.54
CA VAL A 74 -15.53 1.75 -6.60
C VAL A 74 -16.24 3.11 -6.47
N PHE A 75 -16.98 3.53 -7.50
CA PHE A 75 -17.75 4.78 -7.48
C PHE A 75 -19.15 4.60 -6.88
N ASP A 76 -19.53 3.37 -6.58
CA ASP A 76 -20.67 3.09 -5.74
C ASP A 76 -20.26 3.29 -4.28
N ASP A 77 -21.24 3.60 -3.42
CA ASP A 77 -21.03 3.62 -1.98
C ASP A 77 -20.77 2.19 -1.48
N VAL A 78 -19.48 1.82 -1.41
CA VAL A 78 -19.02 0.46 -1.13
C VAL A 78 -19.41 -0.01 0.28
N GLU A 79 -19.59 0.90 1.25
CA GLU A 79 -19.83 0.57 2.66
C GLU A 79 -21.23 0.95 3.18
N GLY A 80 -22.08 1.60 2.37
CA GLY A 80 -23.50 1.78 2.67
C GLY A 80 -23.86 3.03 3.47
N GLY A 81 -23.05 4.10 3.39
CA GLY A 81 -23.29 5.39 4.06
C GLY A 81 -24.06 6.44 3.23
N GLY A 82 -24.29 6.20 1.94
CA GLY A 82 -25.03 7.06 1.00
C GLY A 82 -24.29 8.34 0.54
N ASP A 83 -23.44 8.91 1.38
CA ASP A 83 -22.83 10.24 1.15
C ASP A 83 -21.65 10.24 0.16
N GLU A 84 -21.07 9.08 -0.15
CA GLU A 84 -19.84 8.97 -0.96
C GLU A 84 -20.07 8.53 -2.41
N ALA A 85 -21.31 8.14 -2.77
CA ALA A 85 -21.62 7.60 -4.08
C ALA A 85 -21.53 8.68 -5.18
N VAL A 86 -20.83 8.36 -6.28
CA VAL A 86 -20.80 9.21 -7.46
C VAL A 86 -21.91 8.81 -8.41
N VAL A 87 -22.93 9.67 -8.52
CA VAL A 87 -24.05 9.46 -9.45
C VAL A 87 -23.63 9.78 -10.88
N GLY A 88 -23.82 8.82 -11.79
CA GLY A 88 -23.48 8.94 -13.21
C GLY A 88 -21.97 8.94 -13.48
N GLN A 89 -21.55 9.76 -14.45
CA GLN A 89 -20.15 9.93 -14.89
C GLN A 89 -19.48 8.67 -15.45
N GLU A 90 -20.23 7.66 -15.88
CA GLU A 90 -19.70 6.39 -16.40
C GLU A 90 -18.70 6.62 -17.54
N ARG A 91 -18.99 7.53 -18.46
CA ARG A 91 -18.05 7.88 -19.55
C ARG A 91 -16.70 8.37 -19.01
N VAL A 92 -16.72 9.25 -18.01
CA VAL A 92 -15.50 9.81 -17.41
C VAL A 92 -14.73 8.73 -16.65
N GLN A 93 -15.42 7.86 -15.90
CA GLN A 93 -14.79 6.71 -15.24
C GLN A 93 -14.05 5.82 -16.25
N ASN A 94 -14.68 5.52 -17.40
CA ASN A 94 -14.06 4.73 -18.47
C ASN A 94 -12.91 5.43 -19.17
N ASP A 95 -13.00 6.74 -19.37
CA ASP A 95 -11.92 7.54 -19.95
C ASP A 95 -10.69 7.56 -19.04
N ILE A 96 -10.88 7.73 -17.72
CA ILE A 96 -9.79 7.64 -16.73
C ILE A 96 -9.14 6.26 -16.79
N TYR A 97 -9.95 5.20 -16.69
CA TYR A 97 -9.44 3.82 -16.75
C TYR A 97 -8.64 3.57 -18.03
N ARG A 98 -9.16 3.99 -19.19
CA ARG A 98 -8.47 3.86 -20.48
C ARG A 98 -7.12 4.58 -20.45
N CYS A 99 -7.08 5.83 -19.98
CA CYS A 99 -5.84 6.59 -19.91
C CYS A 99 -4.80 5.95 -18.98
N LEU A 100 -5.22 5.39 -17.84
CA LEU A 100 -4.32 4.66 -16.93
C LEU A 100 -3.76 3.40 -17.59
N ARG A 101 -4.61 2.62 -18.28
CA ARG A 101 -4.17 1.45 -19.07
C ARG A 101 -3.18 1.83 -20.18
N GLU A 102 -3.36 2.98 -20.81
CA GLU A 102 -2.39 3.50 -21.78
C GLU A 102 -1.03 3.83 -21.14
N PHE A 103 -1.01 4.41 -19.92
CA PHE A 103 0.25 4.67 -19.19
C PHE A 103 0.99 3.37 -18.85
N ILE A 104 0.25 2.35 -18.42
CA ILE A 104 0.78 1.02 -18.11
C ILE A 104 1.42 0.40 -19.37
N GLN A 105 0.67 0.36 -20.49
CA GLN A 105 1.15 -0.23 -21.74
C GLN A 105 2.40 0.49 -22.28
N LYS A 106 2.46 1.81 -22.14
CA LYS A 106 3.62 2.62 -22.55
C LYS A 106 4.76 2.61 -21.54
N ARG A 107 4.56 2.06 -20.33
CA ARG A 107 5.46 2.15 -19.17
C ARG A 107 5.93 3.57 -18.89
N LYS A 108 5.03 4.55 -19.11
CA LYS A 108 5.38 5.96 -19.04
C LYS A 108 4.16 6.81 -18.71
N THR A 109 4.29 7.64 -17.68
CA THR A 109 3.28 8.62 -17.28
C THR A 109 3.70 10.00 -17.79
N ASP A 110 3.49 10.26 -19.08
CA ASP A 110 3.95 11.48 -19.76
C ASP A 110 2.85 12.48 -20.11
N ARG A 111 1.64 12.27 -19.58
CA ARG A 111 0.49 13.16 -19.79
C ARG A 111 -0.21 13.43 -18.46
N MET A 112 -0.79 14.62 -18.34
CA MET A 112 -1.63 15.02 -17.21
C MET A 112 -3.10 14.68 -17.51
N LEU A 113 -3.80 14.12 -16.53
CA LEU A 113 -5.26 13.97 -16.57
C LEU A 113 -5.90 15.26 -16.04
N LEU A 114 -6.66 15.95 -16.89
CA LEU A 114 -7.39 17.16 -16.53
C LEU A 114 -8.89 16.91 -16.57
N LEU A 115 -9.54 16.95 -15.40
CA LEU A 115 -10.99 16.91 -15.30
C LEU A 115 -11.55 18.33 -15.45
N HIS A 116 -12.20 18.60 -16.58
CA HIS A 116 -12.85 19.89 -16.85
C HIS A 116 -14.36 19.71 -16.99
N GLY A 117 -15.12 20.72 -16.56
CA GLY A 117 -16.58 20.73 -16.66
C GLY A 117 -17.22 21.80 -15.77
N PRO A 118 -18.53 22.05 -15.91
CA PRO A 118 -19.25 23.04 -15.11
C PRO A 118 -19.14 22.81 -13.60
N ASN A 119 -19.40 23.84 -12.80
CA ASN A 119 -19.50 23.69 -11.35
C ASN A 119 -20.61 22.69 -10.99
N GLY A 120 -20.38 21.87 -9.96
CA GLY A 120 -21.33 20.82 -9.56
C GLY A 120 -21.33 19.56 -10.44
N SER A 121 -20.42 19.42 -11.41
CA SER A 121 -20.34 18.22 -12.28
C SER A 121 -19.63 17.00 -11.63
N SER A 122 -19.64 16.89 -10.30
CA SER A 122 -19.05 15.78 -9.53
C SER A 122 -17.55 15.49 -9.75
N LYS A 123 -16.75 16.44 -10.25
CA LYS A 123 -15.29 16.25 -10.47
C LYS A 123 -14.56 15.90 -9.17
N THR A 124 -14.77 16.71 -8.13
CA THR A 124 -14.16 16.49 -6.81
C THR A 124 -14.67 15.21 -6.19
N SER A 125 -15.97 14.93 -6.27
CA SER A 125 -16.56 13.69 -5.76
C SER A 125 -15.96 12.45 -6.44
N LEU A 126 -15.71 12.51 -7.75
CA LEU A 126 -15.09 11.42 -8.50
C LEU A 126 -13.65 11.15 -8.04
N VAL A 127 -12.85 12.21 -7.86
CA VAL A 127 -11.48 12.09 -7.33
C VAL A 127 -11.49 11.58 -5.89
N HIS A 128 -12.42 12.08 -5.07
CA HIS A 128 -12.58 11.65 -3.68
C HIS A 128 -12.94 10.16 -3.58
N ALA A 129 -13.87 9.67 -4.40
CA ALA A 129 -14.22 8.25 -4.46
C ALA A 129 -13.02 7.37 -4.88
N LEU A 130 -12.18 7.83 -5.81
CA LEU A 130 -10.93 7.15 -6.14
C LEU A 130 -9.96 7.11 -4.96
N MET A 131 -9.79 8.22 -4.23
CA MET A 131 -8.91 8.27 -3.06
C MET A 131 -9.38 7.32 -1.96
N LEU A 132 -10.67 7.32 -1.63
CA LEU A 132 -11.26 6.39 -0.67
C LEU A 132 -11.15 4.93 -1.12
N GLY A 133 -11.38 4.67 -2.41
CA GLY A 133 -11.18 3.35 -3.00
C GLY A 133 -9.73 2.86 -2.86
N LEU A 134 -8.75 3.74 -3.08
CA LEU A 134 -7.34 3.43 -2.90
C LEU A 134 -6.98 3.18 -1.44
N GLU A 135 -7.51 3.99 -0.52
CA GLU A 135 -7.32 3.82 0.92
C GLU A 135 -7.83 2.45 1.38
N ARG A 136 -9.08 2.12 1.03
CA ARG A 136 -9.69 0.82 1.36
C ARG A 136 -8.95 -0.35 0.69
N TYR A 137 -8.59 -0.21 -0.59
CA TYR A 137 -7.82 -1.22 -1.29
C TYR A 137 -6.46 -1.47 -0.64
N SER A 138 -5.81 -0.44 -0.07
CA SER A 138 -4.52 -0.59 0.61
C SER A 138 -4.57 -1.47 1.87
N LEU A 139 -5.77 -1.68 2.43
CA LEU A 139 -6.02 -2.56 3.58
C LEU A 139 -6.26 -4.02 3.16
N THR A 140 -6.38 -4.29 1.86
CA THR A 140 -6.54 -5.66 1.32
C THR A 140 -5.19 -6.32 1.10
N GLU A 141 -5.17 -7.65 0.99
CA GLU A 141 -3.93 -8.37 0.68
C GLU A 141 -3.44 -8.06 -0.75
N GLU A 142 -4.36 -7.87 -1.69
CA GLU A 142 -4.07 -7.54 -3.09
C GLU A 142 -3.51 -6.13 -3.24
N GLY A 143 -4.00 -5.18 -2.46
CA GLY A 143 -3.57 -3.77 -2.46
C GLY A 143 -2.48 -3.44 -1.44
N MET A 144 -1.88 -4.43 -0.78
CA MET A 144 -0.88 -4.18 0.25
C MET A 144 0.29 -3.33 -0.27
N LEU A 145 0.58 -2.24 0.45
CA LEU A 145 1.76 -1.39 0.24
C LEU A 145 2.70 -1.50 1.43
N LEU A 146 3.99 -1.65 1.15
CA LEU A 146 5.03 -1.74 2.17
C LEU A 146 5.86 -0.46 2.20
N ARG A 147 6.32 -0.11 3.41
CA ARG A 147 7.27 0.96 3.66
C ARG A 147 8.28 0.48 4.70
N PHE A 148 9.46 1.10 4.72
CA PHE A 148 10.49 0.79 5.71
C PHE A 148 10.67 1.92 6.73
N ASN A 149 11.25 1.58 7.87
CA ASN A 149 11.71 2.53 8.88
C ASN A 149 13.15 2.18 9.24
N TRP A 150 13.97 3.19 9.52
CA TRP A 150 15.31 2.99 10.07
C TRP A 150 15.20 2.79 11.57
N ILE A 151 15.79 1.71 12.08
CA ILE A 151 15.79 1.35 13.50
C ILE A 151 17.23 1.45 14.00
N PHE A 152 17.42 2.16 15.12
CA PHE A 152 18.71 2.32 15.77
C PHE A 152 18.62 1.80 17.21
N SER A 153 19.65 1.08 17.64
CA SER A 153 19.74 0.50 18.98
C SER A 153 21.14 0.70 19.55
N GLU A 154 21.26 1.58 20.55
CA GLU A 154 22.52 1.79 21.26
C GLU A 154 22.94 0.57 22.09
N ALA A 155 22.02 -0.36 22.37
CA ALA A 155 22.29 -1.62 23.06
C ALA A 155 23.02 -2.63 22.16
N VAL A 156 22.93 -2.45 20.84
CA VAL A 156 23.61 -3.27 19.83
C VAL A 156 24.91 -2.60 19.38
N ASP A 157 24.89 -1.28 19.14
CA ASP A 157 26.05 -0.55 18.60
C ASP A 157 27.21 -0.39 19.60
N ARG A 158 26.91 -0.38 20.91
CA ARG A 158 27.92 -0.40 21.97
C ARG A 158 28.06 -1.84 22.44
N GLY A 159 28.95 -2.61 21.84
CA GLY A 159 29.31 -3.99 22.26
C GLY A 159 29.81 -4.14 23.71
N GLU A 160 29.67 -3.12 24.56
CA GLU A 160 30.01 -3.14 25.97
C GLU A 160 28.93 -2.42 26.79
N ARG A 161 28.40 -3.12 27.79
CA ARG A 161 27.63 -2.51 28.89
C ARG A 161 28.51 -2.41 30.13
N LEU A 162 28.62 -1.20 30.68
CA LEU A 162 28.65 -1.03 32.13
C LEU A 162 27.27 -1.45 32.67
N GLY A 163 27.05 -2.73 32.97
CA GLY A 163 25.80 -3.23 33.57
C GLY A 163 25.62 -4.75 33.51
N PHE A 164 24.79 -5.30 34.40
CA PHE A 164 24.53 -6.75 34.58
C PHE A 164 23.50 -7.35 33.61
N ASP A 165 23.01 -6.58 32.63
CA ASP A 165 22.13 -7.16 31.61
C ASP A 165 22.97 -7.97 30.61
N PRO A 166 22.54 -9.19 30.26
CA PRO A 166 23.24 -9.99 29.26
C PRO A 166 23.26 -9.24 27.92
N ALA A 167 24.43 -9.20 27.29
CA ALA A 167 24.58 -8.75 25.92
C ALA A 167 23.72 -9.62 24.99
N LEU A 168 23.15 -9.01 23.94
CA LEU A 168 22.58 -9.78 22.84
C LEU A 168 23.71 -10.57 22.18
N PRO A 169 23.59 -11.89 22.02
CA PRO A 169 24.53 -12.65 21.18
C PRO A 169 24.53 -12.03 19.77
N GLU A 170 25.70 -11.78 19.20
CA GLU A 170 25.84 -11.29 17.81
C GLU A 170 25.12 -12.20 16.80
N GLU A 171 24.96 -13.49 17.14
CA GLU A 171 24.24 -14.50 16.35
C GLU A 171 22.71 -14.29 16.29
N ASP A 172 22.11 -13.51 17.21
CA ASP A 172 20.66 -13.25 17.25
C ASP A 172 20.25 -11.92 16.55
N LEU A 173 21.20 -11.20 15.94
CA LEU A 173 21.01 -9.86 15.39
C LEU A 173 20.95 -9.82 13.85
N GLU A 174 20.44 -10.87 13.21
CA GLU A 174 20.23 -10.90 11.75
C GLU A 174 19.24 -9.80 11.29
N SER A 175 18.34 -9.34 12.16
CA SER A 175 17.45 -8.23 11.86
C SER A 175 17.05 -7.38 13.07
N PHE A 176 17.07 -6.05 12.88
CA PHE A 176 16.54 -5.08 13.83
C PHE A 176 15.00 -5.01 13.85
N ALA A 177 14.32 -5.74 12.95
CA ALA A 177 12.87 -5.71 12.81
C ALA A 177 12.14 -6.24 14.06
N PHE A 178 12.72 -7.19 14.77
CA PHE A 178 12.08 -7.88 15.90
C PHE A 178 12.64 -7.48 17.26
N LEU A 179 13.36 -6.36 17.34
CA LEU A 179 13.87 -5.86 18.60
C LEU A 179 12.73 -5.48 19.55
N ASP A 180 12.90 -5.83 20.83
CA ASP A 180 12.02 -5.36 21.89
C ASP A 180 11.97 -3.82 21.89
N PRO A 181 10.79 -3.21 22.10
CA PRO A 181 10.65 -1.74 22.08
C PRO A 181 11.61 -1.02 23.03
N ASP A 182 11.89 -1.59 24.20
CA ASP A 182 12.80 -1.02 25.21
C ASP A 182 14.26 -0.99 24.74
N ARG A 183 14.59 -1.70 23.67
CA ARG A 183 15.92 -1.74 23.05
C ARG A 183 16.02 -0.84 21.83
N ILE A 184 14.94 -0.21 21.39
CA ILE A 184 14.96 0.73 20.25
C ILE A 184 15.27 2.13 20.78
N SER A 185 16.47 2.63 20.46
CA SER A 185 16.89 4.00 20.83
C SER A 185 16.25 5.05 19.93
N ALA A 186 16.09 4.74 18.63
CA ALA A 186 15.38 5.61 17.70
C ALA A 186 14.72 4.81 16.57
N LYS A 187 13.56 5.32 16.11
CA LYS A 187 12.87 4.85 14.89
C LYS A 187 12.62 6.05 13.98
N ILE A 188 13.24 6.06 12.82
CA ILE A 188 13.09 7.12 11.82
C ILE A 188 12.25 6.57 10.65
N PRO A 189 11.02 7.07 10.44
CA PRO A 189 10.20 6.65 9.32
C PRO A 189 10.76 7.18 7.99
N CYS A 190 10.56 6.44 6.90
CA CYS A 190 10.74 6.99 5.56
C CYS A 190 9.65 8.05 5.31
N GLU A 191 10.05 9.31 5.15
CA GLU A 191 9.13 10.45 4.99
C GLU A 191 8.22 10.31 3.76
N LEU A 192 8.76 9.76 2.67
CA LEU A 192 8.04 9.53 1.42
C LEU A 192 7.24 8.23 1.41
N SER A 193 7.33 7.43 2.48
CA SER A 193 6.76 6.07 2.53
C SER A 193 7.21 5.21 1.35
N ASP A 194 8.48 5.34 0.98
CA ASP A 194 9.08 4.63 -0.15
C ASP A 194 9.00 3.12 0.04
N ASN A 195 8.83 2.43 -1.10
CA ASN A 195 8.82 0.99 -1.16
C ASN A 195 10.20 0.42 -0.73
N PRO A 196 10.25 -0.63 0.11
CA PRO A 196 11.52 -1.25 0.55
C PRO A 196 12.44 -1.72 -0.58
N ILE A 197 11.93 -1.89 -1.81
CA ILE A 197 12.76 -2.16 -2.99
C ILE A 197 13.87 -1.12 -3.21
N PHE A 198 13.66 0.12 -2.76
CA PHE A 198 14.65 1.17 -2.87
C PHE A 198 15.84 1.02 -1.92
N LEU A 199 15.76 0.12 -0.93
CA LEU A 199 16.90 -0.30 -0.12
C LEU A 199 17.90 -1.13 -0.93
N ILE A 200 17.46 -1.76 -2.03
CA ILE A 200 18.35 -2.45 -2.96
C ILE A 200 19.09 -1.39 -3.79
N PRO A 201 20.43 -1.40 -3.82
CA PRO A 201 21.22 -0.50 -4.66
C PRO A 201 20.79 -0.56 -6.13
N SER A 202 20.83 0.57 -6.83
CA SER A 202 20.36 0.64 -8.22
C SER A 202 21.11 -0.28 -9.17
N MET A 203 22.37 -0.61 -8.88
CA MET A 203 23.21 -1.48 -9.71
C MET A 203 22.76 -2.95 -9.66
N ASP A 204 22.19 -3.38 -8.53
CA ASP A 204 21.80 -4.78 -8.29
C ASP A 204 20.29 -5.00 -8.46
N ARG A 205 19.49 -3.92 -8.40
CA ARG A 205 18.03 -3.98 -8.36
C ARG A 205 17.43 -4.64 -9.60
N ASP A 206 17.94 -4.32 -10.79
CA ASP A 206 17.41 -4.87 -12.04
C ASP A 206 17.62 -6.38 -12.11
N GLU A 207 18.80 -6.87 -11.68
CA GLU A 207 19.10 -8.29 -11.63
C GLU A 207 18.22 -9.02 -10.61
N ILE A 208 18.08 -8.49 -9.39
CA ILE A 208 17.25 -9.09 -8.34
C ILE A 208 15.77 -9.14 -8.77
N LEU A 209 15.27 -8.07 -9.39
CA LEU A 209 13.91 -8.05 -9.92
C LEU A 209 13.72 -9.09 -11.01
N GLN A 210 14.68 -9.20 -11.94
CA GLN A 210 14.62 -10.22 -12.98
C GLN A 210 14.55 -11.62 -12.37
N GLN A 211 15.40 -11.93 -11.40
CA GLN A 211 15.38 -13.21 -10.67
C GLN A 211 14.04 -13.46 -9.97
N ALA A 212 13.48 -12.44 -9.29
CA ALA A 212 12.18 -12.55 -8.64
C ALA A 212 11.05 -12.87 -9.64
N PHE A 213 11.02 -12.19 -10.79
CA PHE A 213 10.05 -12.46 -11.85
C PHE A 213 10.27 -13.80 -12.56
N GLU A 214 11.51 -14.29 -12.66
CA GLU A 214 11.80 -15.64 -13.16
C GLU A 214 11.29 -16.72 -12.19
N HIS A 215 11.53 -16.51 -10.90
CA HIS A 215 11.07 -17.40 -9.84
C HIS A 215 9.55 -17.52 -9.78
N ALA A 216 8.84 -16.39 -9.86
CA ALA A 216 7.39 -16.35 -9.74
C ALA A 216 6.63 -16.79 -11.01
N GLY A 217 7.33 -16.92 -12.14
CA GLY A 217 6.78 -17.39 -13.42
C GLY A 217 6.09 -16.32 -14.28
N ASP A 218 5.73 -16.72 -15.50
CA ASP A 218 5.27 -15.82 -16.57
C ASP A 218 3.94 -15.09 -16.30
N GLU A 219 3.09 -15.61 -15.41
CA GLU A 219 1.82 -14.95 -15.08
C GLU A 219 2.06 -13.60 -14.38
N GLN A 220 3.07 -13.52 -13.51
CA GLN A 220 3.45 -12.30 -12.81
C GLN A 220 4.08 -11.28 -13.76
N ARG A 221 4.79 -11.72 -14.80
CA ARG A 221 5.41 -10.83 -15.81
C ARG A 221 4.41 -10.14 -16.73
N ARG A 222 3.22 -10.72 -16.90
CA ARG A 222 2.17 -10.22 -17.80
C ARG A 222 1.17 -9.27 -17.13
N ARG A 223 1.15 -9.23 -15.79
CA ARG A 223 0.31 -8.32 -14.99
C ARG A 223 0.96 -6.94 -14.91
#